data_AF-A0A9D6EAJ4-F1
#
_entry.id   AF-A0A9D6EAJ4-F1
#
_cell.length_a   1.000
_cell.length_b   1.000
_cell.length_c   1.000
_cell.angle_alpha   90.00
_cell.angle_beta   90.00
_cell.angle_gamma   90.00
#
_symmetry.space_group_name_H-M   'P 1'
#
loop_
_entity.id
_entity.type
_entity.pdbx_description
1 polymer ?
#
loop_
_entity_poly.entity_id
_entity_poly.type
_entity_poly.pdbx_seq_one_letter_code
_entity_poly.pdbx_strand_id
1 'polypeptide(L)'
;MLGPFVRRGRLLTPSATAWDALGLTLATLRRLERRQLAQVRRGFAFDILLAYSCRESGVVLVTRNARDMARIRRVFVFECVAPYPERS
;
A
#
# COMPACT_ATOMS: atom_id res chain seq x y z
N MET A 1 -11.41 -11.87 -19.54
CA MET A 1 -11.31 -12.40 -18.17
C MET A 1 -11.56 -11.37 -17.06
N LEU A 2 -11.39 -10.04 -17.28
CA LEU A 2 -11.62 -9.01 -16.25
C LEU A 2 -13.00 -8.33 -16.28
N GLY A 3 -13.75 -8.45 -17.38
CA GLY A 3 -15.00 -7.71 -17.61
C GLY A 3 -16.04 -7.75 -16.48
N PRO A 4 -16.31 -8.89 -15.82
CA PRO A 4 -17.23 -8.94 -14.69
C PRO A 4 -16.78 -8.13 -13.45
N PHE A 5 -15.47 -8.02 -13.19
CA PHE A 5 -14.92 -7.27 -12.06
C PHE A 5 -14.90 -5.78 -12.33
N VAL A 6 -14.54 -5.40 -13.56
CA VAL A 6 -14.57 -4.01 -14.03
C VAL A 6 -16.01 -3.47 -13.96
N ARG A 7 -16.99 -4.23 -14.47
CA ARG A 7 -18.42 -3.83 -14.45
C ARG A 7 -18.99 -3.64 -13.04
N ARG A 8 -18.41 -4.29 -12.04
CA ARG A 8 -18.89 -4.23 -10.65
C ARG A 8 -18.06 -3.28 -9.78
N GLY A 9 -17.11 -2.53 -10.35
CA GLY A 9 -16.22 -1.64 -9.58
C GLY A 9 -15.31 -2.38 -8.60
N ARG A 10 -15.03 -3.67 -8.85
CA ARG A 10 -14.24 -4.53 -7.94
C ARG A 10 -12.76 -4.61 -8.33
N LEU A 11 -12.35 -3.81 -9.30
CA LEU A 11 -10.95 -3.66 -9.68
C LEU A 11 -10.48 -2.29 -9.19
N LEU A 12 -9.52 -2.30 -8.27
CA LEU A 12 -8.85 -1.08 -7.83
C LEU A 12 -7.61 -0.87 -8.68
N THR A 13 -7.53 0.29 -9.32
CA THR A 13 -6.33 0.76 -10.04
C THR A 13 -5.81 2.00 -9.32
N PRO A 14 -4.49 2.12 -9.13
CA PRO A 14 -3.93 3.33 -8.52
C PRO A 14 -4.34 4.58 -9.31
N SER A 15 -4.89 5.55 -8.59
CA SER A 15 -5.21 6.90 -9.06
C SER A 15 -3.92 7.70 -9.31
N ALA A 16 -4.02 8.84 -9.98
CA ALA A 16 -2.89 9.78 -10.08
C ALA A 16 -2.42 10.24 -8.68
N THR A 17 -3.36 10.50 -7.77
CA THR A 17 -3.08 10.87 -6.38
C THR A 17 -2.35 9.77 -5.61
N ALA A 18 -2.61 8.49 -5.90
CA ALA A 18 -1.84 7.38 -5.34
C ALA A 18 -0.37 7.38 -5.79
N TRP A 19 -0.08 7.79 -7.03
CA TRP A 19 1.28 7.94 -7.52
C TRP A 19 2.01 9.11 -6.84
N ASP A 20 1.34 10.25 -6.64
CA ASP A 20 1.89 11.36 -5.88
C ASP A 20 2.17 10.98 -4.42
N ALA A 21 1.22 10.29 -3.80
CA ALA A 21 1.34 9.78 -2.45
C ALA A 21 2.49 8.77 -2.29
N LEU A 22 2.75 7.95 -3.32
CA LEU A 22 3.93 7.07 -3.35
C LEU A 22 5.22 7.90 -3.24
N GLY A 23 5.38 8.93 -4.08
CA GLY A 23 6.55 9.80 -4.06
C GLY A 23 6.75 10.48 -2.71
N LEU A 24 5.68 11.07 -2.17
CA LEU A 24 5.68 11.72 -0.85
C LEU A 24 6.01 10.75 0.27
N THR A 25 5.48 9.53 0.22
CA THR A 25 5.71 8.49 1.23
C THR A 25 7.17 8.06 1.23
N LEU A 26 7.76 7.81 0.05
CA LEU A 26 9.16 7.46 -0.08
C LEU A 26 10.08 8.59 0.40
N ALA A 27 9.77 9.84 0.04
CA ALA A 27 10.53 11.00 0.49
C ALA A 27 10.46 11.17 2.02
N THR A 28 9.28 10.97 2.61
CA THR A 28 9.08 11.05 4.06
C THR A 28 9.81 9.94 4.80
N LEU A 29 9.70 8.69 4.35
CA LEU A 29 10.41 7.56 4.95
C LEU A 29 11.93 7.73 4.87
N ARG A 30 12.45 8.26 3.75
CA ARG A 30 13.88 8.58 3.61
C ARG A 30 14.34 9.56 4.68
N ARG A 31 13.55 10.60 4.97
CA ARG A 31 13.84 11.60 6.02
C ARG A 31 13.78 10.98 7.41
N LEU A 32 12.74 10.19 7.69
CA LEU A 32 12.52 9.57 9.01
C LEU A 32 13.57 8.52 9.37
N GLU A 33 14.02 7.73 8.40
CA GLU A 33 14.89 6.59 8.68
C GLU A 33 16.38 6.94 8.62
N ARG A 34 16.75 8.13 8.14
CA ARG A 34 18.14 8.59 7.91
C ARG A 34 19.01 7.56 7.15
N ARG A 35 18.38 6.59 6.50
CA ARG A 35 19.02 5.51 5.76
C ARG A 35 19.21 5.96 4.32
N GLN A 36 20.35 5.60 3.74
CA GLN A 36 20.41 5.51 2.28
C GLN A 36 19.35 4.48 1.88
N LEU A 37 18.35 4.92 1.11
CA LEU A 37 17.43 4.03 0.40
C LEU A 37 18.19 3.28 -0.70
N ALA A 38 19.29 2.60 -0.35
CA ALA A 38 19.98 1.69 -1.25
C ALA A 38 18.97 0.60 -1.60
N GLN A 39 18.33 0.82 -2.76
CA GLN A 39 17.18 0.10 -3.31
C GLN A 39 15.94 0.04 -2.39
N VAL A 40 15.03 0.99 -2.58
CA VAL A 40 13.61 0.69 -2.37
C VAL A 40 13.27 -0.51 -3.25
N ARG A 41 13.02 -1.67 -2.65
CA ARG A 41 12.57 -2.85 -3.38
C ARG A 41 11.29 -2.50 -4.16
N ARG A 42 11.21 -2.92 -5.43
CA ARG A 42 10.04 -2.68 -6.29
C ARG A 42 8.73 -3.10 -5.62
N GLY A 43 8.76 -4.21 -4.87
CA GLY A 43 7.61 -4.68 -4.07
C GLY A 43 7.09 -3.64 -3.08
N PHE A 44 7.98 -2.94 -2.36
CA PHE A 44 7.59 -1.95 -1.35
C PHE A 44 6.90 -0.73 -1.99
N ALA A 45 7.30 -0.34 -3.20
CA ALA A 45 6.60 0.72 -3.93
C ALA A 45 5.16 0.28 -4.28
N PHE A 46 4.96 -0.97 -4.68
CA PHE A 46 3.62 -1.50 -4.91
C PHE A 46 2.82 -1.67 -3.61
N ASP A 47 3.45 -2.02 -2.50
CA ASP A 47 2.81 -2.08 -1.18
C ASP A 47 2.28 -0.69 -0.75
N ILE A 48 3.02 0.40 -1.05
CA ILE A 48 2.54 1.77 -0.82
C ILE A 48 1.33 2.10 -1.71
N LEU A 49 1.39 1.77 -3.00
CA LEU A 49 0.28 2.00 -3.92
C LEU A 49 -0.97 1.22 -3.51
N LEU A 50 -0.82 -0.03 -3.07
CA LEU A 50 -1.92 -0.83 -2.53
C LEU A 50 -2.52 -0.20 -1.27
N ALA A 51 -1.67 0.14 -0.29
CA ALA A 51 -2.12 0.75 0.96
C ALA A 51 -2.87 2.07 0.73
N TYR A 52 -2.36 2.93 -0.15
CA TYR A 52 -3.00 4.20 -0.44
C TYR A 52 -4.28 4.04 -1.26
N SER A 53 -4.29 3.16 -2.27
CA SER A 53 -5.50 2.88 -3.05
C SER A 53 -6.62 2.30 -2.18
N CYS A 54 -6.28 1.43 -1.22
CA CYS A 54 -7.23 0.91 -0.24
C CYS A 54 -7.79 2.01 0.66
N ARG A 55 -6.92 2.92 1.14
CA ARG A 55 -7.32 4.09 1.93
C ARG A 55 -8.28 5.00 1.16
N GLU A 56 -7.94 5.37 -0.07
CA GLU A 56 -8.79 6.24 -0.91
C GLU A 56 -10.14 5.58 -1.20
N SER A 57 -10.16 4.26 -1.37
CA SER A 57 -11.39 3.51 -1.68
C SER A 57 -12.22 3.15 -0.44
N GLY A 58 -11.73 3.47 0.76
CA GLY A 58 -12.41 3.11 2.02
C GLY A 58 -12.49 1.61 2.28
N VAL A 59 -11.49 0.84 1.84
CA VAL A 59 -11.45 -0.63 2.02
C VAL A 59 -10.27 -1.07 2.88
N VAL A 60 -10.39 -2.26 3.47
CA VAL A 60 -9.35 -2.87 4.30
C VAL A 60 -8.36 -3.66 3.44
N LEU A 61 -7.07 -3.38 3.60
CA LEU A 61 -6.01 -4.17 2.96
C LEU A 61 -5.77 -5.49 3.70
N VAL A 62 -6.13 -6.62 3.09
CA VAL A 62 -5.84 -7.95 3.63
C VAL A 62 -4.47 -8.42 3.13
N THR A 63 -3.49 -8.57 4.01
CA THR A 63 -2.10 -8.92 3.61
C THR A 63 -1.31 -9.61 4.72
N ARG A 64 -0.37 -10.49 4.33
CA ARG A 64 0.63 -11.06 5.26
C ARG A 64 1.85 -10.17 5.44
N ASN A 65 1.99 -9.09 4.66
CA ASN A 65 3.16 -8.20 4.69
C ASN A 65 3.07 -7.18 5.84
N ALA A 66 2.90 -7.67 7.08
CA ALA A 66 2.71 -6.81 8.25
C ALA A 66 3.89 -5.85 8.48
N ARG A 67 5.12 -6.28 8.17
CA ARG A 67 6.34 -5.49 8.31
C ARG A 67 6.29 -4.20 7.49
N ASP A 68 5.93 -4.30 6.20
CA ASP A 68 5.85 -3.11 5.36
C ASP A 68 4.65 -2.25 5.73
N MET A 69 3.51 -2.86 6.08
CA MET A 69 2.33 -2.10 6.50
C MET A 69 2.64 -1.26 7.75
N ALA A 70 3.34 -1.82 8.74
CA ALA A 70 3.80 -1.09 9.91
C ALA A 70 4.73 0.08 9.52
N ARG A 71 5.60 -0.12 8.53
CA ARG A 71 6.50 0.93 8.04
C ARG A 71 5.73 2.05 7.35
N ILE A 72 4.78 1.73 6.48
CA ILE A 72 3.95 2.70 5.74
C ILE A 72 3.06 3.50 6.70
N ARG A 73 2.52 2.86 7.76
CA ARG A 73 1.70 3.52 8.78
C ARG A 73 2.40 4.66 9.54
N ARG A 74 3.72 4.74 9.47
CA ARG A 74 4.49 5.86 10.02
C ARG A 74 4.30 7.15 9.22
N VAL A 75 3.77 7.07 7.99
CA VAL A 75 3.52 8.23 7.11
C VAL A 75 2.05 8.57 7.02
N PHE A 76 1.18 7.56 6.85
CA PHE A 76 -0.26 7.79 6.76
C PHE A 76 -1.07 6.64 7.34
N VAL A 77 -2.28 6.96 7.82
CA VAL A 77 -3.20 5.99 8.41
C VAL A 77 -3.98 5.26 7.32
N PHE A 78 -4.10 3.95 7.45
CA PHE A 78 -4.95 3.08 6.62
C PHE A 78 -5.25 1.78 7.39
N GLU A 79 -6.32 1.09 7.00
CA GLU A 79 -6.74 -0.17 7.60
C GLU A 79 -6.11 -1.37 6.89
N CYS A 80 -5.61 -2.33 7.68
CA CYS A 80 -5.07 -3.56 7.15
C CYS A 80 -5.17 -4.67 8.19
N VAL A 81 -5.40 -5.90 7.74
CA VAL A 81 -5.53 -7.09 8.59
C VAL A 81 -4.77 -8.27 7.97
N ALA A 82 -4.45 -9.26 8.80
CA ALA A 82 -3.91 -10.53 8.31
C ALA A 82 -5.00 -11.32 7.56
N PRO A 83 -4.65 -12.16 6.56
CA PRO A 83 -5.62 -13.01 5.89
C PRO A 83 -6.06 -14.17 6.79
N TYR A 84 -7.33 -14.55 6.68
CA TYR A 84 -7.86 -15.77 7.29
C TYR A 84 -7.54 -17.03 6.44
N PRO A 85 -7.26 -18.19 7.06
CA PRO A 85 -6.89 -18.35 8.46
C PRO A 85 -5.49 -17.80 8.70
N GLU A 86 -5.27 -17.27 9.90
CA GLU A 86 -3.93 -16.91 10.36
C GLU A 86 -3.15 -18.23 10.48
N ARG A 87 -2.12 -18.41 9.64
CA ARG A 87 -1.27 -19.61 9.77
C ARG A 87 -0.47 -19.49 11.06
N SER A 88 -0.74 -20.40 11.98
CA SER A 88 0.05 -20.73 13.18
C SER A 88 1.50 -21.07 12.83
#